data_AF-A0A370K0S9-F1
#
_entry.id   AF-A0A370K0S9-F1
#
_cell.length_a   1.000
_cell.length_b   1.000
_cell.length_c   1.000
_cell.angle_alpha   90.00
_cell.angle_beta   90.00
_cell.angle_gamma   90.00
#
_symmetry.space_group_name_H-M   'P 1'
#
loop_
_entity.id
_entity.type
_entity.pdbx_description
1 polymer ?
#
loop_
_entity_poly.entity_id
_entity_poly.type
_entity_poly.pdbx_seq_one_letter_code
_entity_poly.pdbx_strand_id
1 'polypeptide(L)'
;MGLALGGAALLVGGEGLGAALAVGGVGLALLWAWGADLLWGVRGPILRVALLAGLLGGGLGFALGGGGLAWVWAGVVGLLVAQARWMLALPEAWARLRLWRLEAWAVLLVLAGLVRVPVPLWPEGFPWLALAQMLLLCLAALAWGLRYAGVRVLGAGALVFALGLGVEVIGSRTGLPFGSYTYEGAPGPRLLGVPLIVPMGWFALGLSAHLLAGGRPGRAGLLLVAWDLGLEALMTAQGYWRWYDPHPLWYGAPLQNYLAWFGVGYSISWLYGRLLPGLREGFGWAYRLEALFLPVGLALMGFWPAALASGLAMNALAAWGGVRGR
;
A
#
# COMPACT_ATOMS: atom_id res chain seq x y z
N MET A 1 -4.32 11.35 -4.34
CA MET A 1 -4.32 11.49 -2.87
C MET A 1 -2.90 11.41 -2.33
N GLY A 2 -2.16 10.32 -2.57
CA GLY A 2 -0.73 10.23 -2.19
C GLY A 2 0.16 11.31 -2.82
N LEU A 3 -0.06 11.69 -4.09
CA LEU A 3 0.69 12.78 -4.74
C LEU A 3 0.36 14.18 -4.19
N ALA A 4 -0.86 14.41 -3.70
CA ALA A 4 -1.23 15.69 -3.09
C ALA A 4 -0.67 15.82 -1.67
N LEU A 5 -0.62 14.70 -0.92
CA LEU A 5 0.04 14.63 0.39
C LEU A 5 1.57 14.68 0.26
N GLY A 6 2.13 14.07 -0.79
CA GLY A 6 3.54 14.20 -1.17
C GLY A 6 3.91 15.62 -1.60
N GLY A 7 3.03 16.32 -2.33
CA GLY A 7 3.19 17.75 -2.64
C GLY A 7 3.18 18.65 -1.41
N ALA A 8 2.44 18.28 -0.37
CA ALA A 8 2.47 18.95 0.93
C ALA A 8 3.79 18.70 1.69
N ALA A 9 4.33 17.47 1.59
CA ALA A 9 5.64 17.13 2.14
C ALA A 9 6.81 17.86 1.45
N LEU A 10 6.64 18.35 0.21
CA LEU A 10 7.64 19.17 -0.48
C LEU A 10 7.86 20.55 0.17
N LEU A 11 6.91 21.03 0.99
CA LEU A 11 6.94 22.39 1.55
C LEU A 11 7.39 22.43 3.02
N VAL A 12 7.54 21.29 3.69
CA VAL A 12 7.71 21.22 5.15
C VAL A 12 8.54 20.01 5.56
N GLY A 13 9.63 20.23 6.29
CA GLY A 13 10.26 19.20 7.13
C GLY A 13 9.85 19.39 8.60
N GLY A 14 9.80 18.30 9.38
CA GLY A 14 9.67 18.36 10.86
C GLY A 14 8.47 17.60 11.45
N GLU A 15 8.49 17.47 12.79
CA GLU A 15 7.52 16.69 13.60
C GLU A 15 6.05 17.07 13.36
N GLY A 16 5.78 18.34 13.05
CA GLY A 16 4.42 18.81 12.76
C GLY A 16 3.79 18.19 11.51
N LEU A 17 4.59 17.81 10.50
CA LEU A 17 4.10 17.13 9.29
C LEU A 17 3.70 15.69 9.61
N GLY A 18 4.45 15.02 10.47
CA GLY A 18 4.12 13.69 10.99
C GLY A 18 2.77 13.70 11.71
N ALA A 19 2.53 14.69 12.57
CA ALA A 19 1.24 14.87 13.25
C ALA A 19 0.08 15.17 12.27
N ALA A 20 0.31 15.99 11.24
CA ALA A 20 -0.68 16.28 10.20
C ALA A 20 -1.15 15.03 9.46
N LEU A 21 -0.19 14.19 9.08
CA LEU A 21 -0.46 12.95 8.39
C LEU A 21 -1.03 11.87 9.31
N ALA A 22 -0.67 11.89 10.59
CA ALA A 22 -1.26 11.02 11.60
C ALA A 22 -2.76 11.27 11.78
N VAL A 23 -3.14 12.52 12.03
CA VAL A 23 -4.56 12.92 12.18
C VAL A 23 -5.31 12.76 10.86
N GLY A 24 -4.68 13.15 9.74
CA GLY A 24 -5.20 12.95 8.39
C GLY A 24 -5.49 11.48 8.09
N GLY A 25 -4.57 10.59 8.45
CA GLY A 25 -4.66 9.15 8.27
C GLY A 25 -5.83 8.54 9.02
N VAL A 26 -6.08 8.95 10.27
CA VAL A 26 -7.24 8.50 11.05
C VAL A 26 -8.55 8.92 10.38
N GLY A 27 -8.66 10.18 9.97
CA GLY A 27 -9.86 10.68 9.29
C GLY A 27 -10.13 9.94 7.97
N LEU A 28 -9.09 9.68 7.17
CA LEU A 28 -9.20 8.91 5.94
C LEU A 28 -9.60 7.47 6.20
N ALA A 29 -9.06 6.83 7.25
CA ALA A 29 -9.39 5.47 7.61
C ALA A 29 -10.87 5.33 8.06
N LEU A 30 -11.41 6.30 8.78
CA LEU A 30 -12.82 6.35 9.18
C LEU A 30 -13.74 6.58 7.98
N LEU A 31 -13.41 7.53 7.10
CA LEU A 31 -14.15 7.75 5.85
C LEU A 31 -14.12 6.51 4.94
N TRP A 32 -13.00 5.79 4.94
CA TRP A 32 -12.84 4.54 4.20
C TRP A 32 -13.73 3.43 4.77
N ALA A 33 -13.77 3.27 6.09
CA ALA A 33 -14.68 2.34 6.77
C ALA A 33 -16.16 2.65 6.47
N TRP A 34 -16.50 3.92 6.26
CA TRP A 34 -17.85 4.35 5.93
C TRP A 34 -18.26 4.01 4.48
N GLY A 35 -17.37 4.22 3.49
CA GLY A 35 -17.76 4.05 2.10
C GLY A 35 -16.63 4.14 1.08
N ALA A 36 -15.60 3.29 1.21
CA ALA A 36 -14.44 3.25 0.32
C ALA A 36 -14.76 3.22 -1.19
N ASP A 37 -15.67 2.34 -1.61
CA ASP A 37 -16.11 2.18 -3.00
C ASP A 37 -16.87 3.41 -3.52
N LEU A 38 -17.69 4.05 -2.67
CA LEU A 38 -18.39 5.28 -3.01
C LEU A 38 -17.40 6.43 -3.23
N LEU A 39 -16.43 6.61 -2.31
CA LEU A 39 -15.35 7.58 -2.44
C LEU A 39 -14.50 7.31 -3.68
N TRP A 40 -14.25 6.04 -4.00
CA TRP A 40 -13.52 5.65 -5.21
C TRP A 40 -14.27 6.02 -6.49
N GLY A 41 -15.60 5.89 -6.50
CA GLY A 41 -16.45 6.28 -7.62
C GLY A 41 -16.31 7.76 -7.98
N VAL A 42 -16.05 8.61 -6.98
CA VAL A 42 -15.96 10.07 -7.14
C VAL A 42 -14.53 10.61 -6.98
N ARG A 43 -13.54 9.73 -7.14
CA ARG A 43 -12.11 10.07 -7.02
C ARG A 43 -11.65 11.18 -7.96
N GLY A 44 -12.23 11.30 -9.16
CA GLY A 44 -11.88 12.33 -10.14
C GLY A 44 -12.14 13.75 -9.62
N PRO A 45 -13.39 14.08 -9.26
CA PRO A 45 -13.73 15.33 -8.59
C PRO A 45 -12.91 15.59 -7.32
N ILE A 46 -12.74 14.59 -6.44
CA ILE A 46 -11.94 14.71 -5.21
C ILE A 46 -10.49 15.08 -5.52
N LEU A 47 -9.87 14.44 -6.51
CA LEU A 47 -8.50 14.74 -6.93
C LEU A 47 -8.36 16.16 -7.47
N ARG A 48 -9.34 16.65 -8.25
CA ARG A 48 -9.32 18.03 -8.76
C ARG A 48 -9.44 19.05 -7.63
N VAL A 49 -10.34 18.82 -6.67
CA VAL A 49 -10.48 19.68 -5.48
C VAL A 49 -9.20 19.63 -4.64
N ALA A 50 -8.60 18.46 -4.44
CA ALA A 50 -7.34 18.30 -3.72
C ALA A 50 -6.17 19.04 -4.40
N LEU A 51 -6.06 18.94 -5.72
CA LEU A 51 -5.03 19.62 -6.51
C LEU A 51 -5.22 21.14 -6.47
N LEU A 52 -6.45 21.62 -6.65
CA LEU A 52 -6.76 23.05 -6.57
C LEU A 52 -6.50 23.59 -5.16
N ALA A 53 -6.91 22.87 -4.10
CA ALA A 53 -6.65 23.25 -2.73
C ALA A 53 -5.15 23.26 -2.40
N GLY A 54 -4.39 22.28 -2.91
CA GLY A 54 -2.94 22.22 -2.76
C GLY A 54 -2.21 23.35 -3.50
N LEU A 55 -2.61 23.64 -4.74
CA LEU A 55 -2.04 24.74 -5.55
C LEU A 55 -2.37 26.11 -4.96
N LEU A 56 -3.61 26.32 -4.51
CA LEU A 56 -4.05 27.57 -3.88
C LEU A 56 -3.41 27.74 -2.51
N GLY A 57 -3.39 26.70 -1.67
CA GLY A 57 -2.79 26.74 -0.33
C GLY A 57 -1.26 26.88 -0.38
N GLY A 58 -0.58 26.14 -1.26
CA GLY A 58 0.87 26.25 -1.43
C GLY A 58 1.30 27.57 -2.08
N GLY A 59 0.58 28.03 -3.11
CA GLY A 59 0.87 29.30 -3.80
C GLY A 59 0.59 30.53 -2.94
N LEU A 60 -0.55 30.57 -2.24
CA LEU A 60 -0.86 31.66 -1.30
C LEU A 60 0.03 31.60 -0.06
N GLY A 61 0.39 30.40 0.41
CA GLY A 61 1.29 30.25 1.55
C GLY A 61 2.70 30.77 1.31
N PHE A 62 3.24 30.48 0.13
CA PHE A 62 4.51 31.04 -0.32
C PHE A 62 4.42 32.56 -0.49
N ALA A 63 3.32 33.09 -1.05
CA ALA A 63 3.14 34.52 -1.27
C ALA A 63 2.92 35.34 0.02
N LEU A 64 2.33 34.74 1.06
CA LEU A 64 1.96 35.42 2.31
C LEU A 64 2.95 35.19 3.46
N GLY A 65 4.09 34.52 3.21
CA GLY A 65 5.10 34.22 4.24
C GLY A 65 4.62 33.28 5.35
N GLY A 66 3.53 32.54 5.11
CA GLY A 66 2.99 31.60 6.08
C GLY A 66 3.83 30.32 6.12
N GLY A 67 4.15 29.83 7.33
CA GLY A 67 4.92 28.59 7.49
C GLY A 67 4.25 27.43 6.77
N GLY A 68 5.02 26.69 5.95
CA GLY A 68 4.48 25.65 5.07
C GLY A 68 3.62 24.60 5.79
N LEU A 69 3.89 24.36 7.09
CA LEU A 69 3.16 23.40 7.92
C LEU A 69 1.67 23.73 8.06
N ALA A 70 1.32 25.01 8.24
CA ALA A 70 -0.07 25.44 8.37
C ALA A 70 -0.88 25.12 7.11
N TRP A 71 -0.24 25.22 5.94
CA TRP A 71 -0.85 24.94 4.65
C TRP A 71 -1.01 23.44 4.37
N VAL A 72 -0.08 22.63 4.86
CA VAL A 72 -0.25 21.17 4.85
C VAL A 72 -1.48 20.77 5.68
N TRP A 73 -1.62 21.32 6.89
CA TRP A 73 -2.79 21.07 7.74
C TRP A 73 -4.09 21.52 7.06
N ALA A 74 -4.12 22.72 6.47
CA ALA A 74 -5.29 23.21 5.74
C ALA A 74 -5.65 22.29 4.56
N GLY A 75 -4.66 21.78 3.82
CA GLY A 75 -4.86 20.83 2.73
C GLY A 75 -5.42 19.49 3.20
N VAL A 76 -4.85 18.91 4.26
CA VAL A 76 -5.32 17.64 4.87
C VAL A 76 -6.76 17.79 5.38
N VAL A 77 -7.04 18.83 6.16
CA VAL A 77 -8.37 19.09 6.73
C VAL A 77 -9.38 19.37 5.63
N GLY A 78 -9.04 20.22 4.65
CA GLY A 78 -9.90 20.54 3.51
C GLY A 78 -10.27 19.29 2.70
N LEU A 79 -9.31 18.39 2.47
CA LEU A 79 -9.55 17.12 1.79
C LEU A 79 -10.47 16.18 2.59
N LEU A 80 -10.27 16.10 3.91
CA LEU A 80 -11.14 15.31 4.80
C LEU A 80 -12.57 15.86 4.80
N VAL A 81 -12.72 17.18 4.94
CA VAL A 81 -14.03 17.84 4.95
C VAL A 81 -14.74 17.67 3.60
N ALA A 82 -14.03 17.82 2.48
CA ALA A 82 -14.61 17.62 1.16
C ALA A 82 -15.15 16.19 0.96
N GLN A 83 -14.37 15.18 1.38
CA GLN A 83 -14.79 13.78 1.31
C GLN A 83 -15.95 13.48 2.26
N ALA A 84 -15.91 14.00 3.49
CA ALA A 84 -16.99 13.85 4.46
C ALA A 84 -18.28 14.48 3.93
N ARG A 85 -18.23 15.72 3.42
CA ARG A 85 -19.39 16.40 2.82
C ARG A 85 -19.97 15.62 1.66
N TRP A 86 -19.12 15.03 0.82
CA TRP A 86 -19.59 14.21 -0.29
C TRP A 86 -20.33 12.95 0.21
N MET A 87 -19.75 12.25 1.19
CA MET A 87 -20.41 11.10 1.81
C MET A 87 -21.75 11.49 2.46
N LEU A 88 -21.79 12.62 3.18
CA LEU A 88 -23.03 13.14 3.76
C LEU A 88 -24.10 13.50 2.71
N ALA A 89 -23.73 13.72 1.45
CA ALA A 89 -24.67 14.02 0.37
C ALA A 89 -25.25 12.76 -0.30
N LEU A 90 -24.69 11.56 -0.04
CA LEU A 90 -25.12 10.32 -0.68
C LEU A 90 -26.08 9.54 0.22
N PRO A 91 -27.35 9.31 -0.19
CA PRO A 91 -28.31 8.49 0.56
C PRO A 91 -27.77 7.08 0.88
N GLU A 92 -27.00 6.49 -0.02
CA GLU A 92 -26.37 5.18 0.12
C GLU A 92 -25.36 5.16 1.29
N ALA A 93 -24.65 6.27 1.52
CA ALA A 93 -23.71 6.38 2.62
C ALA A 93 -24.44 6.41 3.98
N TRP A 94 -25.59 7.09 4.06
CA TRP A 94 -26.43 7.09 5.25
C TRP A 94 -27.10 5.74 5.52
N ALA A 95 -27.52 5.03 4.47
CA ALA A 95 -28.05 3.68 4.59
C ALA A 95 -27.01 2.73 5.21
N ARG A 96 -25.72 2.89 4.86
CA ARG A 96 -24.63 2.13 5.45
C ARG A 96 -24.42 2.46 6.92
N LEU A 97 -24.47 3.73 7.32
CA LEU A 97 -24.39 4.16 8.73
C LEU A 97 -25.50 3.54 9.59
N ARG A 98 -26.73 3.51 9.07
CA ARG A 98 -27.89 2.89 9.74
C ARG A 98 -27.79 1.37 9.85
N LEU A 99 -27.01 0.73 8.99
CA LEU A 99 -26.83 -0.72 8.91
C LEU A 99 -25.44 -1.18 9.33
N TRP A 100 -24.66 -0.34 10.03
CA TRP A 100 -23.24 -0.55 10.34
C TRP A 100 -22.95 -1.97 10.87
N ARG A 101 -22.65 -2.85 9.93
CA ARG A 101 -22.06 -4.17 10.11
C ARG A 101 -20.71 -4.07 9.42
N LEU A 102 -19.74 -3.49 10.11
CA LEU A 102 -18.36 -3.49 9.63
C LEU A 102 -17.92 -4.95 9.53
N GLU A 103 -17.68 -5.42 8.30
CA GLU A 103 -17.18 -6.78 8.10
C GLU A 103 -15.80 -6.90 8.75
N ALA A 104 -15.53 -8.03 9.43
CA ALA A 104 -14.32 -8.19 10.23
C ALA A 104 -13.03 -7.89 9.43
N TRP A 105 -12.98 -8.28 8.15
CA TRP A 105 -11.83 -7.99 7.29
C TRP A 105 -11.64 -6.49 7.00
N ALA A 106 -12.73 -5.72 6.92
CA ALA A 106 -12.66 -4.28 6.68
C ALA A 106 -12.12 -3.56 7.93
N VAL A 107 -12.53 -3.99 9.13
CA VAL A 107 -11.97 -3.51 10.40
C VAL A 107 -10.47 -3.81 10.47
N LEU A 108 -10.06 -5.04 10.18
CA LEU A 108 -8.65 -5.42 10.16
C LEU A 108 -7.83 -4.61 9.15
N LEU A 109 -8.43 -4.31 7.99
CA LEU A 109 -7.79 -3.51 6.96
C LEU A 109 -7.62 -2.03 7.38
N VAL A 110 -8.62 -1.47 8.06
CA VAL A 110 -8.54 -0.14 8.69
C VAL A 110 -7.43 -0.11 9.73
N LEU A 111 -7.38 -1.11 10.62
CA LEU A 111 -6.34 -1.23 11.63
C LEU A 111 -4.94 -1.34 11.00
N ALA A 112 -4.81 -2.06 9.88
CA ALA A 112 -3.56 -2.13 9.12
C ALA A 112 -3.13 -0.75 8.57
N GLY A 113 -4.08 0.09 8.16
CA GLY A 113 -3.77 1.48 7.81
C GLY A 113 -3.34 2.31 9.02
N LEU A 114 -4.07 2.18 10.14
CA LEU A 114 -3.85 2.95 11.36
C LEU A 114 -2.53 2.63 12.06
N VAL A 115 -2.06 1.38 12.02
CA VAL A 115 -0.79 0.99 12.67
C VAL A 115 0.44 1.70 12.07
N ARG A 116 0.31 2.28 10.87
CA ARG A 116 1.37 3.09 10.23
C ARG A 116 1.41 4.53 10.72
N VAL A 117 0.33 5.02 11.31
CA VAL A 117 0.21 6.42 11.77
C VAL A 117 1.36 6.82 12.72
N PRO A 118 1.80 5.97 13.67
CA PRO A 118 2.90 6.31 14.56
C PRO A 118 4.29 6.32 13.90
N VAL A 119 4.48 5.76 12.70
CA VAL A 119 5.83 5.58 12.10
C VAL A 119 6.64 6.87 12.01
N PRO A 120 6.10 8.02 11.55
CA PRO A 120 6.85 9.28 11.54
C PRO A 120 7.20 9.81 12.94
N LEU A 121 6.46 9.39 13.97
CA LEU A 121 6.64 9.82 15.37
C LEU A 121 7.50 8.84 16.16
N TRP A 122 7.64 7.60 15.69
CA TRP A 122 8.44 6.54 16.31
C TRP A 122 9.15 5.68 15.25
N PRO A 123 10.20 6.22 14.61
CA PRO A 123 10.94 5.52 13.56
C PRO A 123 11.57 4.20 14.02
N GLU A 124 12.05 4.13 15.27
CA GLU A 124 12.66 2.93 15.86
C GLU A 124 11.66 1.79 16.02
N GLY A 125 10.36 2.11 16.11
CA GLY A 125 9.27 1.15 16.16
C GLY A 125 8.91 0.55 14.78
N PHE A 126 9.48 1.06 13.69
CA PHE A 126 9.13 0.67 12.33
C PHE A 126 9.11 -0.85 12.08
N PRO A 127 10.12 -1.66 12.50
CA PRO A 127 10.07 -3.12 12.36
C PRO A 127 8.79 -3.76 12.90
N TRP A 128 8.40 -3.38 14.12
CA TRP A 128 7.28 -3.95 14.83
C TRP A 128 5.96 -3.50 14.22
N LEU A 129 5.86 -2.23 13.85
CA LEU A 129 4.69 -1.66 13.19
C LEU A 129 4.49 -2.26 11.79
N ALA A 130 5.56 -2.47 11.03
CA ALA A 130 5.51 -3.12 9.71
C ALA A 130 5.08 -4.59 9.81
N LEU A 131 5.61 -5.34 10.80
CA LEU A 131 5.18 -6.71 11.05
C LEU A 131 3.71 -6.78 11.49
N ALA A 132 3.31 -5.95 12.45
CA ALA A 132 1.93 -5.87 12.93
C ALA A 132 0.97 -5.54 11.80
N GLN A 133 1.35 -4.60 10.93
CA GLN A 133 0.58 -4.28 9.74
C GLN A 133 0.42 -5.49 8.82
N MET A 134 1.52 -6.16 8.46
CA MET A 134 1.47 -7.27 7.54
C MET A 134 0.64 -8.44 8.11
N LEU A 135 0.70 -8.66 9.44
CA LEU A 135 -0.18 -9.58 10.14
C LEU A 135 -1.64 -9.19 9.99
N LEU A 136 -2.00 -7.92 10.22
CA LEU A 136 -3.35 -7.41 10.04
C LEU A 136 -3.83 -7.56 8.59
N LEU A 137 -2.97 -7.33 7.60
CA LEU A 137 -3.29 -7.56 6.19
C LEU A 137 -3.54 -9.05 5.88
N CYS A 138 -2.72 -9.95 6.44
CA CYS A 138 -2.94 -11.40 6.29
C CYS A 138 -4.25 -11.85 6.95
N LEU A 139 -4.54 -11.37 8.15
CA LEU A 139 -5.80 -11.66 8.84
C LEU A 139 -7.00 -11.09 8.09
N ALA A 140 -6.88 -9.88 7.53
CA ALA A 140 -7.91 -9.30 6.67
C ALA A 140 -8.12 -10.12 5.40
N ALA A 141 -7.04 -10.56 4.74
CA ALA A 141 -7.10 -11.43 3.57
C ALA A 141 -7.81 -12.76 3.87
N LEU A 142 -7.50 -13.37 5.02
CA LEU A 142 -8.12 -14.61 5.49
C LEU A 142 -9.59 -14.41 5.85
N ALA A 143 -9.94 -13.38 6.63
CA ALA A 143 -11.32 -13.08 7.00
C ALA A 143 -12.18 -12.78 5.76
N TRP A 144 -11.64 -12.03 4.80
CA TRP A 144 -12.28 -11.78 3.52
C TRP A 144 -12.45 -13.08 2.71
N GLY A 145 -11.37 -13.85 2.55
CA GLY A 145 -11.43 -15.09 1.78
C GLY A 145 -12.32 -16.16 2.41
N LEU A 146 -12.38 -16.28 3.74
CA LEU A 146 -13.31 -17.18 4.41
C LEU A 146 -14.77 -16.79 4.13
N ARG A 147 -15.05 -15.49 4.06
CA ARG A 147 -16.40 -14.97 3.78
C ARG A 147 -16.84 -15.20 2.33
N TYR A 148 -15.93 -15.04 1.36
CA TYR A 148 -16.26 -14.99 -0.07
C TYR A 148 -15.78 -16.22 -0.88
N ALA A 149 -14.78 -16.94 -0.39
CA ALA A 149 -14.21 -18.14 -0.99
C ALA A 149 -14.30 -19.40 -0.10
N GLY A 150 -14.75 -19.25 1.15
CA GLY A 150 -14.81 -20.32 2.14
C GLY A 150 -13.43 -20.79 2.58
N VAL A 151 -13.36 -22.02 3.11
CA VAL A 151 -12.12 -22.62 3.65
C VAL A 151 -11.00 -22.79 2.61
N ARG A 152 -11.31 -22.70 1.31
CA ARG A 152 -10.32 -22.79 0.23
C ARG A 152 -9.24 -21.71 0.33
N VAL A 153 -9.56 -20.55 0.92
CA VAL A 153 -8.55 -19.49 1.15
C VAL A 153 -7.42 -19.97 2.06
N LEU A 154 -7.68 -20.87 3.01
CA LEU A 154 -6.67 -21.37 3.94
C LEU A 154 -5.62 -22.17 3.17
N GLY A 155 -6.06 -23.10 2.32
CA GLY A 155 -5.17 -23.90 1.48
C GLY A 155 -4.43 -23.07 0.43
N ALA A 156 -5.15 -22.15 -0.25
CA ALA A 156 -4.53 -21.26 -1.23
C ALA A 156 -3.49 -20.32 -0.58
N GLY A 157 -3.82 -19.77 0.58
CA GLY A 157 -2.94 -18.88 1.33
C GLY A 157 -1.70 -19.60 1.86
N ALA A 158 -1.87 -20.79 2.43
CA ALA A 158 -0.75 -21.62 2.88
C ALA A 158 0.19 -21.99 1.72
N LEU A 159 -0.37 -22.36 0.56
CA LEU A 159 0.42 -22.69 -0.63
C LEU A 159 1.21 -21.48 -1.15
N VAL A 160 0.56 -20.32 -1.30
CA VAL A 160 1.23 -19.10 -1.77
C VAL A 160 2.30 -18.64 -0.78
N PHE A 161 2.01 -18.70 0.52
CA PHE A 161 3.00 -18.40 1.57
C PHE A 161 4.22 -19.34 1.46
N ALA A 162 4.00 -20.64 1.31
CA ALA A 162 5.07 -21.63 1.21
C ALA A 162 5.90 -21.45 -0.07
N LEU A 163 5.26 -21.18 -1.21
CA LEU A 163 5.96 -20.91 -2.48
C LEU A 163 6.76 -19.61 -2.42
N GLY A 164 6.19 -18.55 -1.84
CA GLY A 164 6.89 -17.29 -1.60
C GLY A 164 8.10 -17.49 -0.69
N LEU A 165 7.95 -18.20 0.43
CA LEU A 165 9.08 -18.54 1.29
C LEU A 165 10.14 -19.36 0.54
N GLY A 166 9.71 -20.36 -0.24
CA GLY A 166 10.60 -21.22 -1.00
C GLY A 166 11.44 -20.43 -2.01
N VAL A 167 10.82 -19.53 -2.78
CA VAL A 167 11.56 -18.72 -3.77
C VAL A 167 12.54 -17.76 -3.10
N GLU A 168 12.20 -17.20 -1.94
CA GLU A 168 13.09 -16.32 -1.17
C GLU A 168 14.25 -17.06 -0.50
N VAL A 169 14.01 -18.28 -0.01
CA VAL A 169 15.06 -19.14 0.54
C VAL A 169 16.05 -19.54 -0.56
N ILE A 170 15.56 -19.86 -1.76
CA ILE A 170 16.42 -20.15 -2.92
C ILE A 170 17.15 -18.88 -3.36
N GLY A 171 16.44 -17.75 -3.44
CA GLY A 171 16.95 -16.42 -3.79
C GLY A 171 18.12 -15.99 -2.92
N SER A 172 17.89 -15.91 -1.62
CA SER A 172 18.89 -15.46 -0.64
C SER A 172 20.11 -16.38 -0.51
N ARG A 173 20.03 -17.66 -0.93
CA ARG A 173 21.16 -18.60 -0.86
C ARG A 173 21.93 -18.75 -2.16
N THR A 174 21.25 -18.62 -3.30
CA THR A 174 21.82 -18.93 -4.62
C THR A 174 21.98 -17.71 -5.52
N GLY A 175 21.30 -16.61 -5.18
CA GLY A 175 21.16 -15.44 -6.04
C GLY A 175 20.12 -15.59 -7.16
N LEU A 176 19.44 -16.74 -7.27
CA LEU A 176 18.37 -16.96 -8.24
C LEU A 176 17.02 -17.10 -7.52
N PRO A 177 15.94 -16.43 -7.97
CA PRO A 177 15.82 -15.70 -9.22
C PRO A 177 16.14 -14.20 -9.12
N PHE A 178 16.36 -13.62 -7.94
CA PHE A 178 16.34 -12.16 -7.74
C PHE A 178 17.66 -11.43 -8.02
N GLY A 179 18.80 -12.11 -8.02
CA GLY A 179 20.14 -11.52 -7.94
C GLY A 179 20.79 -11.84 -6.59
N SER A 180 22.04 -11.44 -6.37
CA SER A 180 22.77 -11.71 -5.12
C SER A 180 22.43 -10.68 -4.03
N TYR A 181 21.90 -11.13 -2.89
CA TYR A 181 21.51 -10.29 -1.75
C TYR A 181 21.55 -11.05 -0.43
N THR A 182 21.49 -10.31 0.70
CA THR A 182 21.34 -10.88 2.05
C THR A 182 20.26 -10.16 2.85
N TYR A 183 19.61 -10.88 3.77
CA TYR A 183 18.67 -10.36 4.78
C TYR A 183 19.32 -10.15 6.16
N GLU A 184 20.66 -10.14 6.25
CA GLU A 184 21.35 -10.06 7.54
C GLU A 184 20.95 -8.88 8.42
N GLY A 185 20.63 -7.72 7.84
CA GLY A 185 20.18 -6.54 8.58
C GLY A 185 18.68 -6.52 8.87
N ALA A 186 17.89 -7.45 8.33
CA ALA A 186 16.43 -7.43 8.49
C ALA A 186 16.00 -7.82 9.91
N PRO A 187 15.06 -7.09 10.54
CA PRO A 187 14.56 -7.44 11.86
C PRO A 187 13.85 -8.81 11.86
N GLY A 188 13.86 -9.47 13.01
CA GLY A 188 13.08 -10.69 13.22
C GLY A 188 11.56 -10.43 13.28
N PRO A 189 10.74 -11.48 13.24
CA PRO A 189 11.11 -12.89 13.17
C PRO A 189 11.51 -13.33 11.76
N ARG A 190 12.41 -14.32 11.67
CA ARG A 190 12.86 -14.94 10.40
C ARG A 190 12.46 -16.41 10.36
N LEU A 191 12.13 -16.89 9.17
CA LEU A 191 11.83 -18.28 8.88
C LEU A 191 12.82 -18.77 7.81
N LEU A 192 13.63 -19.78 8.13
CA LEU A 192 14.67 -20.32 7.24
C LEU A 192 15.68 -19.29 6.71
N GLY A 193 15.88 -18.20 7.45
CA GLY A 193 16.76 -17.08 7.09
C GLY A 193 16.04 -15.90 6.41
N VAL A 194 14.79 -16.08 5.99
CA VAL A 194 13.97 -15.06 5.33
C VAL A 194 13.08 -14.35 6.36
N PRO A 195 13.02 -13.00 6.40
CA PRO A 195 12.11 -12.28 7.29
C PRO A 195 10.66 -12.67 7.05
N LEU A 196 9.93 -13.00 8.11
CA LEU A 196 8.56 -13.56 8.03
C LEU A 196 7.61 -12.64 7.26
N ILE A 197 7.84 -11.33 7.32
CA ILE A 197 7.04 -10.32 6.62
C ILE A 197 7.02 -10.52 5.09
N VAL A 198 8.08 -11.10 4.51
CA VAL A 198 8.23 -11.30 3.05
C VAL A 198 7.26 -12.36 2.51
N PRO A 199 7.25 -13.62 2.97
CA PRO A 199 6.27 -14.61 2.52
C PRO A 199 4.83 -14.24 2.88
N MET A 200 4.62 -13.49 3.97
CA MET A 200 3.32 -12.91 4.29
C MET A 200 2.87 -11.87 3.24
N GLY A 201 3.79 -11.05 2.74
CA GLY A 201 3.55 -10.11 1.64
C GLY A 201 3.16 -10.83 0.35
N TRP A 202 3.89 -11.89 -0.02
CA TRP A 202 3.55 -12.73 -1.18
C TRP A 202 2.12 -13.27 -1.09
N PHE A 203 1.67 -13.67 0.10
CA PHE A 203 0.29 -14.07 0.35
C PHE A 203 -0.71 -12.90 0.23
N ALA A 204 -0.66 -11.93 1.16
CA ALA A 204 -1.71 -10.92 1.29
C ALA A 204 -1.68 -9.89 0.16
N LEU A 205 -0.51 -9.33 -0.16
CA LEU A 205 -0.40 -8.35 -1.25
C LEU A 205 -0.56 -9.02 -2.61
N GLY A 206 -0.10 -10.26 -2.77
CA GLY A 206 -0.36 -11.05 -3.97
C GLY A 206 -1.85 -11.26 -4.22
N LEU A 207 -2.63 -11.60 -3.18
CA LEU A 207 -4.09 -11.74 -3.30
C LEU A 207 -4.73 -10.40 -3.64
N SER A 208 -4.34 -9.32 -2.96
CA SER A 208 -4.87 -7.99 -3.24
C SER A 208 -4.58 -7.54 -4.67
N ALA A 209 -3.36 -7.78 -5.17
CA ALA A 209 -2.96 -7.46 -6.54
C ALA A 209 -3.73 -8.31 -7.57
N HIS A 210 -3.93 -9.61 -7.29
CA HIS A 210 -4.75 -10.50 -8.12
C HIS A 210 -6.18 -9.97 -8.29
N LEU A 211 -6.83 -9.60 -7.18
CA LEU A 211 -8.19 -9.06 -7.20
C LEU A 211 -8.26 -7.74 -7.98
N LEU A 212 -7.35 -6.81 -7.70
CA LEU A 212 -7.27 -5.52 -8.37
C LEU A 212 -6.95 -5.62 -9.87
N ALA A 213 -6.22 -6.68 -10.25
CA ALA A 213 -5.94 -7.00 -11.65
C ALA A 213 -7.15 -7.61 -12.39
N GLY A 214 -8.25 -7.90 -11.70
CA GLY A 214 -9.39 -8.62 -12.25
C GLY A 214 -9.03 -10.06 -12.64
N GLY A 215 -8.14 -10.69 -11.87
CA GLY A 215 -7.66 -12.05 -12.10
C GLY A 215 -6.68 -12.21 -13.27
N ARG A 216 -6.16 -11.12 -13.84
CA ARG A 216 -5.20 -11.15 -14.96
C ARG A 216 -3.76 -11.27 -14.45
N PRO A 217 -3.05 -12.39 -14.65
CA PRO A 217 -1.74 -12.62 -14.06
C PRO A 217 -0.68 -11.59 -14.43
N GLY A 218 -0.59 -11.20 -15.70
CA GLY A 218 0.37 -10.18 -16.15
C GLY A 218 0.18 -8.82 -15.47
N ARG A 219 -1.06 -8.40 -15.24
CA ARG A 219 -1.35 -7.14 -14.55
C ARG A 219 -1.05 -7.22 -13.05
N ALA A 220 -1.29 -8.38 -12.41
CA ALA A 220 -0.92 -8.59 -11.02
C ALA A 220 0.61 -8.60 -10.82
N GLY A 221 1.36 -9.21 -11.75
CA GLY A 221 2.82 -9.14 -11.76
C GLY A 221 3.33 -7.70 -11.84
N LEU A 222 2.77 -6.89 -12.75
CA LEU A 222 3.11 -5.46 -12.86
C LEU A 222 2.76 -4.66 -11.60
N LEU A 223 1.63 -4.95 -10.95
CA LEU A 223 1.25 -4.32 -9.68
C LEU A 223 2.30 -4.65 -8.60
N LEU A 224 2.72 -5.91 -8.49
CA LEU A 224 3.73 -6.29 -7.49
C LEU A 224 5.10 -5.68 -7.77
N VAL A 225 5.52 -5.58 -9.04
CA VAL A 225 6.73 -4.82 -9.42
C VAL A 225 6.61 -3.34 -9.05
N ALA A 226 5.44 -2.73 -9.30
CA ALA A 226 5.23 -1.31 -8.97
C ALA A 226 5.30 -1.05 -7.46
N TRP A 227 4.85 -2.00 -6.64
CA TRP A 227 5.02 -1.96 -5.19
C TRP A 227 6.49 -2.15 -4.80
N ASP A 228 7.18 -3.11 -5.43
CA ASP A 228 8.59 -3.41 -5.18
C ASP A 228 9.51 -2.21 -5.43
N LEU A 229 9.24 -1.38 -6.45
CA LEU A 229 10.00 -0.13 -6.68
C LEU A 229 10.09 0.77 -5.44
N GLY A 230 9.03 0.82 -4.63
CA GLY A 230 9.02 1.59 -3.39
C GLY A 230 9.57 0.80 -2.21
N LEU A 231 9.25 -0.49 -2.14
CA LEU A 231 9.72 -1.38 -1.09
C LEU A 231 11.26 -1.49 -1.11
N GLU A 232 11.84 -1.63 -2.30
CA GLU A 232 13.27 -1.75 -2.52
C GLU A 232 14.04 -0.53 -2.00
N ALA A 233 13.54 0.67 -2.33
CA ALA A 233 14.11 1.91 -1.82
C ALA A 233 14.06 2.00 -0.29
N LEU A 234 12.93 1.61 0.30
CA LEU A 234 12.74 1.67 1.75
C LEU A 234 13.64 0.67 2.48
N MET A 235 13.62 -0.59 2.07
CA MET A 235 14.27 -1.68 2.79
C MET A 235 15.79 -1.66 2.63
N THR A 236 16.31 -1.29 1.45
CA THR A 236 17.75 -1.07 1.28
C THR A 236 18.22 0.14 2.08
N ALA A 237 17.43 1.23 2.14
CA ALA A 237 17.77 2.40 2.95
C ALA A 237 17.82 2.10 4.45
N GLN A 238 16.94 1.21 4.94
CA GLN A 238 16.96 0.73 6.32
C GLN A 238 18.06 -0.33 6.57
N GLY A 239 18.77 -0.77 5.54
CA GLY A 239 19.79 -1.82 5.62
C GLY A 239 19.22 -3.21 5.88
N TYR A 240 17.92 -3.43 5.67
CA TYR A 240 17.27 -4.72 5.95
C TYR A 240 17.66 -5.78 4.94
N TRP A 241 17.83 -5.37 3.69
CA TRP A 241 18.51 -6.19 2.71
C TRP A 241 19.63 -5.41 2.03
N ARG A 242 20.64 -6.16 1.60
CA ARG A 242 21.81 -5.61 0.92
C ARG A 242 22.08 -6.41 -0.34
N TRP A 243 22.17 -5.71 -1.46
CA TRP A 243 22.49 -6.26 -2.77
C TRP A 243 24.00 -6.25 -3.04
N TYR A 244 24.45 -7.22 -3.84
CA TYR A 244 25.86 -7.38 -4.24
C TYR A 244 26.05 -7.34 -5.76
N ASP A 245 25.20 -6.58 -6.45
CA ASP A 245 25.28 -6.45 -7.91
C ASP A 245 26.28 -5.35 -8.34
N PRO A 246 27.19 -5.62 -9.30
CA PRO A 246 28.14 -4.61 -9.78
C PRO A 246 27.50 -3.53 -10.66
N HIS A 247 26.29 -3.75 -11.17
CA HIS A 247 25.56 -2.87 -12.08
C HIS A 247 24.09 -2.70 -11.63
N PRO A 248 23.87 -2.15 -10.42
CA PRO A 248 22.54 -2.05 -9.84
C PRO A 248 21.64 -1.15 -10.70
N LEU A 249 20.36 -1.54 -10.84
CA LEU A 249 19.37 -0.76 -11.56
C LEU A 249 18.71 0.28 -10.66
N TRP A 250 18.30 -0.12 -9.46
CA TRP A 250 17.46 0.70 -8.59
C TRP A 250 17.69 0.38 -7.12
N TYR A 251 18.16 1.38 -6.36
CA TYR A 251 18.46 1.26 -4.92
C TYR A 251 19.27 -0.01 -4.57
N GLY A 252 20.25 -0.36 -5.40
CA GLY A 252 21.10 -1.54 -5.22
C GLY A 252 20.60 -2.81 -5.91
N ALA A 253 19.29 -2.94 -6.16
CA ALA A 253 18.73 -4.12 -6.80
C ALA A 253 19.04 -4.17 -8.31
N PRO A 254 19.38 -5.35 -8.86
CA PRO A 254 19.57 -5.53 -10.30
C PRO A 254 18.23 -5.58 -11.06
N LEU A 255 18.29 -5.44 -12.39
CA LEU A 255 17.12 -5.66 -13.27
C LEU A 255 16.48 -7.05 -13.05
N GLN A 256 17.32 -8.04 -12.75
CA GLN A 256 16.93 -9.41 -12.48
C GLN A 256 15.86 -9.50 -11.37
N ASN A 257 15.96 -8.69 -10.30
CA ASN A 257 15.00 -8.66 -9.21
C ASN A 257 13.59 -8.34 -9.73
N TYR A 258 13.46 -7.29 -10.55
CA TYR A 258 12.17 -6.85 -11.07
C TYR A 258 11.54 -7.87 -12.04
N LEU A 259 12.36 -8.55 -12.84
CA LEU A 259 11.89 -9.65 -13.70
C LEU A 259 11.40 -10.84 -12.85
N ALA A 260 12.10 -11.15 -11.76
CA ALA A 260 11.68 -12.17 -10.82
C ALA A 260 10.38 -11.80 -10.08
N TRP A 261 10.25 -10.57 -9.59
CA TRP A 261 9.01 -10.05 -8.98
C TRP A 261 7.82 -10.15 -9.94
N PHE A 262 8.02 -9.79 -11.21
CA PHE A 262 6.99 -9.97 -12.24
C PHE A 262 6.61 -11.44 -12.39
N GLY A 263 7.59 -12.34 -12.54
CA GLY A 263 7.36 -13.78 -12.74
C GLY A 263 6.69 -14.46 -11.54
N VAL A 264 7.17 -14.20 -10.33
CA VAL A 264 6.59 -14.72 -9.08
C VAL A 264 5.18 -14.16 -8.90
N GLY A 265 5.00 -12.85 -9.10
CA GLY A 265 3.68 -12.20 -9.00
C GLY A 265 2.67 -12.72 -10.03
N TYR A 266 3.12 -12.97 -11.26
CA TYR A 266 2.32 -13.65 -12.30
C TYR A 266 1.88 -15.03 -11.81
N SER A 267 2.82 -15.86 -11.35
CA SER A 267 2.54 -17.23 -10.90
C SER A 267 1.58 -17.28 -9.72
N ILE A 268 1.76 -16.40 -8.73
CA ILE A 268 0.86 -16.26 -7.58
C ILE A 268 -0.56 -15.89 -8.04
N SER A 269 -0.68 -14.91 -8.93
CA SER A 269 -1.99 -14.50 -9.45
C SER A 269 -2.66 -15.60 -10.28
N TRP A 270 -1.88 -16.33 -11.08
CA TRP A 270 -2.37 -17.49 -11.81
C TRP A 270 -2.88 -18.58 -10.85
N LEU A 271 -2.14 -18.88 -9.78
CA LEU A 271 -2.54 -19.81 -8.72
C LEU A 271 -3.85 -19.37 -8.05
N TYR A 272 -3.98 -18.11 -7.65
CA TYR A 272 -5.23 -17.61 -7.09
C TYR A 272 -6.41 -17.73 -8.05
N GLY A 273 -6.20 -17.45 -9.34
CA GLY A 273 -7.25 -17.61 -10.36
C GLY A 273 -7.72 -19.07 -10.52
N ARG A 274 -6.83 -20.04 -10.29
CA ARG A 274 -7.16 -21.48 -10.32
C ARG A 274 -7.84 -21.94 -9.03
N LEU A 275 -7.35 -21.51 -7.88
CA LEU A 275 -7.79 -22.00 -6.57
C LEU A 275 -9.06 -21.29 -6.06
N LEU A 276 -9.22 -20.02 -6.41
CA LEU A 276 -10.29 -19.14 -5.95
C LEU A 276 -11.00 -18.44 -7.15
N PRO A 277 -11.65 -19.20 -8.04
CA PRO A 277 -12.28 -18.63 -9.24
C PRO A 277 -13.49 -17.75 -8.89
N GLY A 278 -13.73 -16.72 -9.70
CA GLY A 278 -14.96 -15.91 -9.67
C GLY A 278 -15.05 -14.89 -8.53
N LEU A 279 -13.94 -14.57 -7.87
CA LEU A 279 -13.90 -13.57 -6.81
C LEU A 279 -14.14 -12.14 -7.34
N ARG A 280 -14.90 -11.35 -6.58
CA ARG A 280 -15.12 -9.92 -6.85
C ARG A 280 -14.03 -9.07 -6.21
N GLU A 281 -13.84 -7.85 -6.70
CA GLU A 281 -12.97 -6.87 -6.04
C GLU A 281 -13.54 -6.51 -4.66
N GLY A 282 -12.92 -7.04 -3.60
CA GLY A 282 -13.16 -6.62 -2.21
C GLY A 282 -11.85 -6.28 -1.54
N PHE A 283 -11.02 -7.29 -1.27
CA PHE A 283 -9.72 -7.11 -0.62
C PHE A 283 -8.65 -6.39 -1.48
N GLY A 284 -8.92 -6.08 -2.76
CA GLY A 284 -8.05 -5.26 -3.62
C GLY A 284 -7.73 -3.87 -3.06
N TRP A 285 -8.49 -3.41 -2.08
CA TRP A 285 -8.23 -2.20 -1.32
C TRP A 285 -6.95 -2.21 -0.50
N ALA A 286 -6.45 -3.37 -0.07
CA ALA A 286 -5.18 -3.45 0.66
C ALA A 286 -4.02 -2.89 -0.17
N TYR A 287 -3.95 -3.26 -1.45
CA TYR A 287 -2.98 -2.69 -2.39
C TYR A 287 -3.18 -1.18 -2.57
N ARG A 288 -4.41 -0.69 -2.61
CA ARG A 288 -4.68 0.76 -2.72
C ARG A 288 -4.22 1.53 -1.48
N LEU A 289 -4.32 0.93 -0.29
CA LEU A 289 -3.76 1.50 0.94
C LEU A 289 -2.23 1.56 0.86
N GLU A 290 -1.58 0.50 0.38
CA GLU A 290 -0.13 0.53 0.12
C GLU A 290 0.25 1.61 -0.89
N ALA A 291 -0.50 1.74 -1.99
CA ALA A 291 -0.29 2.76 -3.02
C ALA A 291 -0.49 4.21 -2.51
N LEU A 292 -1.03 4.38 -1.31
CA LEU A 292 -1.12 5.65 -0.61
C LEU A 292 0.05 5.81 0.37
N PHE A 293 0.19 4.88 1.30
CA PHE A 293 1.09 5.02 2.44
C PHE A 293 2.56 4.82 2.10
N LEU A 294 2.91 3.88 1.22
CA LEU A 294 4.31 3.62 0.88
C LEU A 294 4.95 4.83 0.16
N PRO A 295 4.37 5.39 -0.91
CA PRO A 295 4.91 6.59 -1.56
C PRO A 295 4.98 7.80 -0.62
N VAL A 296 3.97 8.00 0.24
CA VAL A 296 3.97 9.10 1.21
C VAL A 296 5.07 8.89 2.25
N GLY A 297 5.24 7.69 2.78
CA GLY A 297 6.33 7.37 3.71
C GLY A 297 7.71 7.60 3.10
N LEU A 298 7.93 7.17 1.86
CA LEU A 298 9.16 7.43 1.12
C LEU A 298 9.44 8.93 0.94
N ALA A 299 8.41 9.70 0.59
CA ALA A 299 8.51 11.16 0.47
C ALA A 299 8.92 11.82 1.80
N LEU A 300 8.31 11.40 2.91
CA LEU A 300 8.64 11.91 4.26
C LEU A 300 10.08 11.59 4.68
N MET A 301 10.59 10.45 4.24
CA MET A 301 11.99 10.03 4.49
C MET A 301 12.98 10.65 3.48
N GLY A 302 12.52 11.50 2.57
CA GLY A 302 13.37 12.17 1.57
C GLY A 302 13.66 11.34 0.31
N PHE A 303 13.10 10.14 0.16
CA PHE A 303 13.27 9.27 -1.01
C PHE A 303 12.32 9.65 -2.15
N TRP A 304 12.41 10.89 -2.61
CA TRP A 304 11.50 11.46 -3.61
C TRP A 304 11.44 10.70 -4.95
N PRO A 305 12.56 10.24 -5.55
CA PRO A 305 12.49 9.46 -6.78
C PRO A 305 11.68 8.18 -6.60
N ALA A 306 11.86 7.47 -5.48
CA ALA A 306 11.11 6.26 -5.16
C ALA A 306 9.64 6.52 -4.82
N ALA A 307 9.35 7.60 -4.11
CA ALA A 307 7.99 8.04 -3.86
C ALA A 307 7.23 8.31 -5.17
N LEU A 308 7.85 9.02 -6.11
CA LEU A 308 7.24 9.33 -7.40
C LEU A 308 7.09 8.09 -8.28
N ALA A 309 8.16 7.30 -8.44
CA ALA A 309 8.15 6.11 -9.29
C ALA A 309 7.11 5.08 -8.81
N SER A 310 7.17 4.68 -7.54
CA SER A 310 6.20 3.73 -6.96
C SER A 310 4.80 4.33 -6.91
N GLY A 311 4.64 5.59 -6.49
CA GLY A 311 3.35 6.25 -6.41
C GLY A 311 2.64 6.33 -7.76
N LEU A 312 3.33 6.75 -8.82
CA LEU A 312 2.78 6.82 -10.17
C LEU A 312 2.46 5.42 -10.71
N ALA A 313 3.42 4.48 -10.62
CA ALA A 313 3.23 3.13 -11.16
C ALA A 313 2.08 2.39 -10.47
N MET A 314 2.07 2.38 -9.13
CA MET A 314 1.03 1.70 -8.35
C MET A 314 -0.35 2.30 -8.62
N ASN A 315 -0.49 3.64 -8.60
CA ASN A 315 -1.79 4.28 -8.80
C ASN A 315 -2.28 4.20 -10.24
N ALA A 316 -1.40 4.31 -11.25
CA ALA A 316 -1.76 4.15 -12.66
C ALA A 316 -2.31 2.74 -12.93
N LEU A 317 -1.59 1.70 -12.47
CA LEU A 317 -2.01 0.31 -12.63
C LEU A 317 -3.27 -0.02 -11.82
N ALA A 318 -3.43 0.57 -10.63
CA ALA A 318 -4.62 0.40 -9.80
C ALA A 318 -5.86 1.12 -10.33
N ALA A 319 -5.67 2.19 -11.12
CA ALA A 319 -6.74 2.92 -11.79
C ALA A 319 -7.16 2.24 -13.11
N TRP A 320 -6.21 1.62 -13.80
CA TRP A 320 -6.38 0.99 -15.11
C TRP A 320 -7.15 -0.35 -15.03
N GLY A 321 -8.42 -0.30 -14.65
CA GLY A 321 -9.29 -1.47 -14.58
C GLY A 321 -10.58 -1.31 -13.78
N GLY A 322 -10.79 -0.15 -13.15
CA GLY A 322 -12.03 0.12 -12.41
C GLY A 322 -13.24 0.27 -13.33
N VAL A 323 -14.20 -0.65 -13.15
CA VAL A 323 -15.61 -0.58 -13.60
C VAL A 323 -15.83 -0.86 -15.09
N ARG A 324 -15.85 -2.13 -15.48
CA ARG A 324 -16.92 -2.60 -16.37
C ARG A 324 -18.06 -3.03 -15.46
N GLY A 325 -19.07 -2.18 -15.34
CA GLY A 325 -20.30 -2.49 -14.64
C GLY A 325 -20.89 -3.80 -15.14
N ARG A 326 -21.37 -4.59 -14.20
CA ARG A 326 -22.46 -5.54 -14.40
C ARG A 326 -23.41 -5.36 -13.23
#